data_AF-A0A2D7BQ15-F1
#
_entry.id   AF-A0A2D7BQ15-F1
#
_cell.length_a   1.000
_cell.length_b   1.000
_cell.length_c   1.000
_cell.angle_alpha   90.00
_cell.angle_beta   90.00
_cell.angle_gamma   90.00
#
_symmetry.space_group_name_H-M   'P 1'
#
loop_
_entity.id
_entity.type
_entity.pdbx_description
1 polymer ?
#
loop_
_entity_poly.entity_id
_entity_poly.type
_entity_poly.pdbx_seq_one_letter_code
_entity_poly.pdbx_strand_id
1 'polypeptide(L)'
;MGLFSKKATNCTICNKELTHRHKPKKEWNIKGSLCGDCHFDKSKEYYEGKVRQPCVKCGVTGKITDLWEPRWQWDMEGLLCKNCFDEKEKSHDQKKNFCAVCETKMGLIRHNAKGHWKIEGQLCRKCWDKKKAEFG
;
A
#
# COMPACT_ATOMS: atom_id res chain seq x y z
N MET A 1 -12.88 -43.89 -40.42
CA MET A 1 -13.26 -43.86 -38.99
C MET A 1 -13.68 -42.45 -38.61
N GLY A 2 -14.77 -42.34 -37.86
CA GLY A 2 -15.69 -41.20 -37.84
C GLY A 2 -15.15 -39.88 -37.27
N LEU A 3 -15.72 -38.81 -37.84
CA LEU A 3 -15.67 -37.42 -37.43
C LEU A 3 -16.06 -37.23 -35.95
N PHE A 4 -15.08 -37.11 -35.05
CA PHE A 4 -15.27 -36.36 -33.82
C PHE A 4 -14.61 -34.99 -33.99
N SER A 5 -15.16 -34.16 -34.86
CA SER A 5 -14.96 -32.71 -34.78
C SER A 5 -15.60 -32.25 -33.47
N LYS A 6 -14.83 -32.30 -32.37
CA LYS A 6 -15.23 -31.65 -31.13
C LYS A 6 -15.33 -30.17 -31.48
N LYS A 7 -16.55 -29.61 -31.42
CA LYS A 7 -16.75 -28.16 -31.56
C LYS A 7 -15.74 -27.43 -30.70
N ALA A 8 -14.98 -26.53 -31.31
CA ALA A 8 -14.10 -25.59 -30.65
C ALA A 8 -14.84 -24.99 -29.46
N THR A 9 -14.38 -25.30 -28.25
CA THR A 9 -14.98 -24.73 -27.03
C THR A 9 -14.10 -23.55 -26.66
N ASN A 10 -14.67 -22.36 -26.51
CA ASN A 10 -13.91 -21.17 -26.19
C ASN A 10 -13.95 -20.89 -24.68
N CYS A 11 -12.90 -20.25 -24.17
CA CYS A 11 -12.84 -19.75 -22.81
C CYS A 11 -13.95 -18.71 -22.61
N THR A 12 -14.76 -18.87 -21.56
CA THR A 12 -15.84 -17.92 -21.27
C THR A 12 -15.35 -16.50 -20.95
N ILE A 13 -14.10 -16.34 -20.50
CA ILE A 13 -13.54 -15.03 -20.12
C ILE A 13 -12.80 -14.37 -21.29
N CYS A 14 -11.85 -15.07 -21.92
CA CYS A 14 -10.97 -14.49 -22.93
C CYS A 14 -11.30 -14.93 -24.37
N ASN A 15 -12.35 -15.75 -24.56
CA ASN A 15 -12.79 -16.30 -25.85
C ASN A 15 -11.73 -17.07 -26.66
N LYS A 16 -10.55 -17.35 -26.10
CA LYS A 16 -9.55 -18.23 -26.72
C LYS A 16 -10.09 -19.64 -26.87
N GLU A 17 -9.80 -20.29 -27.99
CA GLU A 17 -10.13 -21.69 -28.21
C GLU A 17 -9.39 -22.59 -27.19
N LEU A 18 -10.12 -23.52 -26.59
CA LEU A 18 -9.62 -24.35 -25.51
C LEU A 18 -9.08 -25.68 -26.04
N THR A 19 -7.78 -25.90 -25.81
CA THR A 19 -7.16 -27.23 -25.92
C THR A 19 -7.51 -28.10 -24.71
N HIS A 20 -7.48 -27.50 -23.51
CA HIS A 20 -7.86 -28.13 -22.25
C HIS A 20 -8.94 -27.31 -21.52
N ARG A 21 -9.91 -27.99 -20.92
CA ARG A 21 -11.09 -27.38 -20.28
C ARG A 21 -10.94 -27.38 -18.77
N HIS A 22 -10.87 -26.21 -18.15
CA HIS A 22 -10.93 -26.05 -16.71
C HIS A 22 -12.34 -25.68 -16.26
N LYS A 23 -12.85 -26.37 -15.23
CA LYS A 23 -14.18 -26.11 -14.66
C LYS A 23 -14.08 -25.01 -13.60
N PRO A 24 -14.84 -23.90 -13.72
CA PRO A 24 -14.91 -22.89 -12.67
C PRO A 24 -15.39 -23.50 -11.34
N LYS A 25 -14.90 -22.97 -10.22
CA LYS A 25 -15.48 -23.30 -8.90
C LYS A 25 -16.90 -22.75 -8.80
N LYS A 26 -17.78 -23.43 -8.04
CA LYS A 26 -19.21 -23.08 -7.94
C LYS A 26 -19.41 -21.67 -7.39
N GLU A 27 -18.61 -21.31 -6.39
CA GLU A 27 -18.56 -20.02 -5.72
C GLU A 27 -18.21 -18.83 -6.65
N TRP A 28 -17.64 -19.08 -7.83
CA TRP A 28 -17.30 -18.01 -8.77
C TRP A 28 -18.48 -17.59 -9.66
N ASN A 29 -19.58 -18.36 -9.67
CA ASN A 29 -20.79 -18.10 -10.47
C ASN A 29 -20.52 -17.90 -11.98
N ILE A 30 -19.48 -18.55 -12.53
CA ILE A 30 -19.15 -18.53 -13.96
C ILE A 30 -19.70 -19.80 -14.62
N LYS A 31 -20.55 -19.63 -15.64
CA LYS A 31 -21.07 -20.74 -16.46
C LYS A 31 -20.21 -20.93 -17.70
N GLY A 32 -19.63 -22.11 -17.87
CA GLY A 32 -18.84 -22.46 -19.05
C GLY A 32 -17.49 -23.08 -18.69
N SER A 33 -16.57 -23.10 -19.66
CA SER A 33 -15.20 -23.63 -19.49
C SER A 33 -14.19 -22.49 -19.56
N LEU A 34 -13.11 -22.59 -18.78
CA LEU A 34 -12.01 -21.63 -18.77
C LEU A 34 -10.73 -22.24 -19.34
N CYS A 35 -9.86 -21.40 -19.88
CA CYS A 35 -8.47 -21.76 -20.14
C CYS A 35 -7.67 -21.79 -18.82
N GLY A 36 -6.46 -22.35 -18.87
CA GLY A 36 -5.58 -22.44 -17.70
C GLY A 36 -5.32 -21.07 -17.05
N ASP A 37 -4.94 -20.08 -17.86
CA ASP A 37 -4.66 -18.71 -17.40
C ASP A 37 -5.86 -18.10 -16.68
N CYS A 38 -7.03 -18.07 -17.33
CA CYS A 38 -8.24 -17.49 -16.75
C CYS A 38 -8.74 -18.24 -15.50
N HIS A 39 -8.52 -19.55 -15.43
CA HIS A 39 -8.83 -20.33 -14.22
C HIS A 39 -7.87 -19.99 -13.07
N PHE A 40 -6.58 -19.82 -13.37
CA PHE A 40 -5.57 -19.41 -12.39
C PHE A 40 -5.84 -17.99 -11.88
N ASP A 41 -6.07 -17.04 -12.77
CA ASP A 41 -6.37 -15.64 -12.41
C ASP A 41 -7.62 -15.55 -11.53
N LYS A 42 -8.70 -16.27 -11.86
CA LYS A 42 -9.90 -16.32 -11.02
C LYS A 42 -9.66 -16.97 -9.67
N SER A 43 -8.79 -17.98 -9.60
CA SER A 43 -8.39 -18.58 -8.32
C SER A 43 -7.67 -17.55 -7.47
N LYS A 44 -6.69 -16.85 -8.05
CA LYS A 44 -5.92 -15.81 -7.39
C LYS A 44 -6.81 -14.69 -6.88
N GLU A 45 -7.67 -14.12 -7.74
CA GLU A 45 -8.64 -13.08 -7.36
C GLU A 45 -9.55 -13.52 -6.20
N TYR A 46 -10.02 -14.77 -6.22
CA TYR A 46 -10.91 -15.29 -5.18
C TYR A 46 -10.19 -15.43 -3.83
N TYR A 47 -8.94 -15.90 -3.82
CA TYR A 47 -8.17 -16.03 -2.58
C TYR A 47 -7.67 -14.66 -2.09
N GLU A 48 -7.09 -13.83 -2.95
CA GLU A 48 -6.63 -12.47 -2.60
C GLU A 48 -7.79 -11.57 -2.16
N GLY A 49 -8.97 -11.72 -2.78
CA GLY A 49 -10.17 -11.00 -2.36
C GLY A 49 -10.68 -11.38 -0.97
N LYS A 50 -10.30 -12.56 -0.46
CA LYS A 50 -10.65 -13.02 0.89
C LYS A 50 -9.64 -12.62 1.95
N VAL A 51 -8.37 -12.51 1.59
CA VAL A 51 -7.34 -12.12 2.56
C VAL A 51 -7.38 -10.59 2.74
N ARG A 52 -8.06 -10.19 3.82
CA ARG A 52 -8.27 -8.80 4.19
C ARG A 52 -7.61 -8.49 5.52
N GLN A 53 -7.05 -7.29 5.64
CA GLN A 53 -6.50 -6.80 6.90
C GLN A 53 -6.92 -5.36 7.16
N PRO A 54 -7.05 -4.97 8.44
CA PRO A 54 -7.29 -3.58 8.82
C PRO A 54 -6.02 -2.74 8.66
N CYS A 55 -6.18 -1.49 8.26
CA CYS A 55 -5.14 -0.48 8.34
C CYS A 55 -4.75 -0.26 9.81
N VAL A 56 -3.45 -0.32 10.15
CA VAL A 56 -2.98 -0.13 11.52
C VAL A 56 -3.25 1.28 12.08
N LYS A 57 -3.36 2.30 11.21
CA LYS A 57 -3.63 3.68 11.63
C LYS A 57 -5.12 3.98 11.83
N CYS A 58 -5.97 3.57 10.90
CA CYS A 58 -7.39 3.98 10.88
C CYS A 58 -8.40 2.82 10.98
N GLY A 59 -7.93 1.57 11.00
CA GLY A 59 -8.78 0.39 11.13
C GLY A 59 -9.55 -0.01 9.86
N VAL A 60 -9.47 0.76 8.77
CA VAL A 60 -10.22 0.43 7.54
C VAL A 60 -9.71 -0.88 6.94
N THR A 61 -10.63 -1.81 6.70
CA THR A 61 -10.29 -3.13 6.16
C THR A 61 -10.19 -3.09 4.65
N GLY A 62 -9.01 -3.43 4.12
CA GLY A 62 -8.73 -3.53 2.69
C GLY A 62 -8.29 -4.94 2.28
N LYS A 63 -8.21 -5.20 0.98
CA LYS A 63 -7.44 -6.36 0.48
C LYS A 63 -5.98 -6.10 0.80
N ILE A 64 -5.22 -7.14 1.21
CA ILE A 64 -3.80 -6.97 1.52
C ILE A 64 -3.03 -6.34 0.34
N THR A 65 -3.35 -6.72 -0.90
CA THR A 65 -2.75 -6.16 -2.12
C THR A 65 -2.94 -4.66 -2.31
N ASP A 66 -3.95 -4.08 -1.66
CA ASP A 66 -4.30 -2.66 -1.76
C ASP A 66 -3.78 -1.85 -0.55
N LEU A 67 -3.14 -2.52 0.41
CA LEU A 67 -2.51 -1.90 1.57
C LEU A 67 -1.00 -1.74 1.34
N TRP A 68 -0.41 -0.84 2.10
CA TRP A 68 0.95 -0.35 1.93
C TRP A 68 1.79 -0.67 3.17
N GLU A 69 2.99 -1.18 2.95
CA GLU A 69 3.97 -1.39 4.01
C GLU A 69 4.53 -0.04 4.48
N PRO A 70 4.57 0.23 5.79
CA PRO A 70 5.23 1.40 6.34
C PRO A 70 6.71 1.48 5.93
N ARG A 71 7.24 2.70 5.81
CA ARG A 71 8.69 2.91 5.68
C ARG A 71 9.38 2.39 6.95
N TRP A 72 10.53 1.74 6.80
CA TRP A 72 11.33 1.26 7.94
C TRP A 72 11.66 2.35 8.97
N GLN A 73 11.76 3.60 8.53
CA GLN A 73 12.03 4.79 9.36
C GLN A 73 10.91 5.14 10.34
N TRP A 74 9.71 4.58 10.15
CA TRP A 74 8.52 4.97 10.91
C TRP A 74 8.27 4.10 12.13
N ASP A 75 9.04 3.04 12.34
CA ASP A 75 8.93 2.12 13.47
C ASP A 75 7.48 1.68 13.71
N MET A 76 6.85 1.14 12.65
CA MET A 76 5.46 0.70 12.66
C MET A 76 5.37 -0.74 12.15
N GLU A 77 4.61 -1.54 12.86
CA GLU A 77 4.23 -2.89 12.43
C GLU A 77 2.81 -2.89 11.85
N GLY A 78 2.58 -3.67 10.80
CA GLY A 78 1.28 -3.78 10.12
C GLY A 78 1.18 -2.94 8.85
N LEU A 79 0.02 -3.01 8.19
CA LEU A 79 -0.21 -2.40 6.87
C LEU A 79 -1.05 -1.13 6.96
N LEU A 80 -0.82 -0.18 6.06
CA LEU A 80 -1.52 1.09 5.97
C LEU A 80 -2.43 1.14 4.73
N CYS A 81 -3.60 1.76 4.83
CA CYS A 81 -4.31 2.15 3.62
C CYS A 81 -3.57 3.31 2.93
N LYS A 82 -3.74 3.44 1.61
CA LYS A 82 -3.04 4.46 0.81
C LYS A 82 -3.17 5.87 1.39
N ASN A 83 -4.37 6.27 1.82
CA ASN A 83 -4.59 7.59 2.41
C ASN A 83 -3.73 7.82 3.67
N CYS A 84 -3.67 6.83 4.57
CA CYS A 84 -2.87 6.93 5.79
C CYS A 84 -1.36 6.90 5.50
N PHE A 85 -0.94 6.16 4.48
CA PHE A 85 0.43 6.14 4.01
C PHE A 85 0.84 7.52 3.46
N ASP A 86 0.07 8.05 2.51
CA ASP A 86 0.35 9.34 1.85
C ASP A 86 0.34 10.51 2.85
N GLU A 87 -0.59 10.50 3.80
CA GLU A 87 -0.64 11.48 4.88
C GLU A 87 0.61 11.41 5.77
N LYS A 88 1.06 10.20 6.11
CA LYS A 88 2.25 10.00 6.93
C LYS A 88 3.53 10.38 6.17
N GLU A 89 3.63 10.08 4.88
CA GLU A 89 4.72 10.56 4.02
C GLU A 89 4.80 12.09 4.00
N LYS A 90 3.66 12.77 3.78
CA LYS A 90 3.62 14.24 3.81
C LYS A 90 4.08 14.80 5.15
N SER A 91 3.64 14.22 6.26
CA SER A 91 4.06 14.65 7.60
C SER A 91 5.56 14.46 7.83
N HIS A 92 6.13 13.38 7.30
CA HIS A 92 7.55 13.09 7.43
C HIS A 92 8.39 14.03 6.56
N ASP A 93 7.95 14.30 5.33
CA ASP A 93 8.60 15.27 4.44
C ASP A 93 8.55 16.69 5.01
N GLN A 94 7.45 17.07 5.67
CA GLN A 94 7.37 18.34 6.38
C GLN A 94 8.40 18.41 7.52
N LYS A 95 8.44 17.40 8.40
CA LYS A 95 9.40 17.34 9.51
C LYS A 95 10.86 17.32 9.04
N LYS A 96 11.14 16.77 7.85
CA LYS A 96 12.50 16.66 7.29
C LYS A 96 12.98 17.95 6.60
N ASN A 97 12.06 18.71 6.01
CA ASN A 97 12.40 19.84 5.13
C ASN A 97 12.12 21.21 5.75
N PHE A 98 11.35 21.29 6.84
CA PHE A 98 10.95 22.56 7.44
C PHE A 98 11.29 22.63 8.93
N CYS A 99 11.54 23.85 9.41
CA CYS A 99 11.78 24.10 10.81
C CYS A 99 10.55 23.76 11.65
N ALA A 100 10.71 22.97 12.71
CA ALA A 100 9.63 22.55 13.59
C ALA A 100 8.91 23.69 14.35
N VAL A 101 9.48 24.89 14.36
CA VAL A 101 8.94 26.05 15.11
C VAL A 101 8.39 27.14 14.20
N CYS A 102 9.06 27.42 13.09
CA CYS A 102 8.72 28.56 12.22
C CYS A 102 8.38 28.16 10.79
N GLU A 103 8.31 26.86 10.49
CA GLU A 103 7.94 26.29 9.19
C GLU A 103 8.76 26.80 8.00
N THR A 104 9.90 27.44 8.27
CA THR A 104 10.80 27.90 7.22
C THR A 104 11.53 26.70 6.61
N LYS A 105 11.63 26.68 5.29
CA LYS A 105 12.38 25.65 4.55
C LYS A 105 13.83 25.58 5.05
N MET A 106 14.28 24.39 5.43
CA MET A 106 15.61 24.16 5.99
C MET A 106 16.67 24.10 4.90
N GLY A 107 17.82 24.70 5.19
CA GLY A 107 19.03 24.55 4.38
C GLY A 107 19.82 23.29 4.73
N LEU A 108 21.08 23.26 4.29
CA LEU A 108 22.02 22.16 4.57
C LEU A 108 22.34 22.04 6.07
N ILE A 109 22.41 23.18 6.77
CA ILE A 109 22.69 23.21 8.20
C ILE A 109 21.39 23.06 8.98
N ARG A 110 21.31 22.00 9.78
CA ARG A 110 20.14 21.64 10.58
C ARG A 110 20.55 21.49 12.04
N HIS A 111 19.70 21.92 12.96
CA HIS A 111 19.96 21.82 14.38
C HIS A 111 18.93 20.93 15.08
N ASN A 112 19.39 20.05 15.95
CA ASN A 112 18.52 19.25 16.80
C ASN A 112 18.19 20.03 18.07
N ALA A 113 16.93 19.95 18.51
CA ALA A 113 16.54 20.47 19.82
C ALA A 113 17.24 19.67 20.94
N LYS A 114 17.55 20.31 22.07
CA LYS A 114 18.03 19.58 23.26
C LYS A 114 16.88 18.74 23.83
N GLY A 115 17.18 17.57 24.41
CA GLY A 115 16.15 16.63 24.88
C GLY A 115 15.14 17.24 25.86
N HIS A 116 15.57 18.15 26.74
CA HIS A 116 14.69 18.83 27.70
C HIS A 116 13.79 19.91 27.07
N TRP A 117 14.02 20.33 25.82
CA TRP A 117 13.17 21.31 25.14
C TRP A 117 11.83 20.72 24.68
N LYS A 118 11.71 19.38 24.63
CA LYS A 118 10.49 18.67 24.20
C LYS A 118 9.95 19.13 22.84
N ILE A 119 10.84 19.50 21.91
CA ILE A 119 10.48 19.87 20.54
C ILE A 119 10.77 18.68 19.63
N GLU A 120 9.74 18.19 18.94
CA GLU A 120 9.90 17.18 17.90
C GLU A 120 10.28 17.80 16.55
N GLY A 121 11.35 17.31 15.94
CA GLY A 121 11.82 17.76 14.62
C GLY A 121 13.07 18.64 14.68
N GLN A 122 13.51 19.10 13.50
CA GLN A 122 14.73 19.89 13.37
C GLN A 122 14.42 21.40 13.37
N LEU A 123 15.40 22.20 13.82
CA LEU A 123 15.30 23.64 13.94
C LEU A 123 16.23 24.35 12.98
N CYS A 124 15.76 25.47 12.42
CA CYS A 124 16.64 26.42 11.74
C CYS A 124 17.55 27.12 12.77
N ARG A 125 18.64 27.71 12.29
CA ARG A 125 19.62 28.39 13.16
C ARG A 125 18.97 29.43 14.08
N LYS A 126 18.10 30.28 13.53
CA LYS A 126 17.41 31.35 14.28
C LYS A 126 16.56 30.79 15.42
N CYS A 127 15.76 29.77 15.16
CA CYS A 127 14.91 29.14 16.18
C CYS A 127 15.74 28.41 17.22
N TRP A 128 16.84 27.76 16.83
CA TRP A 128 17.72 27.08 17.77
C TRP A 128 18.42 28.07 18.71
N ASP A 129 18.97 29.17 18.19
CA ASP A 129 19.62 30.21 19.00
C ASP A 129 18.62 30.87 19.97
N LYS A 130 17.39 31.15 19.50
CA LYS A 130 16.32 31.70 20.36
C LYS A 130 15.95 30.74 21.49
N LYS A 131 15.72 29.46 21.17
CA LYS A 131 15.40 28.44 22.19
C LYS A 131 16.56 28.20 23.15
N LYS A 132 17.79 28.30 22.67
CA LYS A 132 18.97 28.28 23.54
C LYS A 132 19.02 29.48 24.49
N ALA A 133 18.56 30.66 24.09
CA ALA A 133 18.49 31.80 25.02
C ALA A 133 17.34 31.66 26.04
N GLU A 134 16.22 31.04 25.65
CA GLU A 134 15.06 30.82 26.53
C GLU A 134 15.27 29.70 27.58
N PHE A 135 15.98 28.63 27.19
CA PHE A 135 16.10 27.40 27.99
C PHE A 135 17.57 27.01 28.27
N GLY A 136 18.53 27.87 27.93
CA GLY A 136 19.96 27.57 27.97
C GLY A 136 20.61 27.78 29.32
#